data_AF-A0A914SF68-F1
#
_entry.id   AF-A0A914SF68-F1
#
_cell.length_a   1.000
_cell.length_b   1.000
_cell.length_c   1.000
_cell.angle_alpha   90.00
_cell.angle_beta   90.00
_cell.angle_gamma   90.00
#
_symmetry.space_group_name_H-M   'P 1'
#
loop_
_entity.id
_entity.type
_entity.pdbx_description
1 polymer ?
#
loop_
_entity_poly.entity_id
_entity_poly.type
_entity_poly.pdbx_seq_one_letter_code
_entity_poly.pdbx_strand_id
1 'polypeptide(L)' 'MGGQLKPVTIWTSQDSGDYSKEVWAPKIHFIDNKFYIYFAADNGTNDFHRIYCLENPSNDSTTG' A
#
# COMPACT_ATOMS: atom_id res chain seq x y z
N MET A 1 14.49 -23.36 14.22
CA MET A 1 13.34 -23.53 13.31
C MET A 1 13.32 -22.33 12.38
N GLY A 2 13.82 -22.47 11.15
CA GLY A 2 13.85 -21.38 10.17
C GLY A 2 12.72 -21.56 9.16
N GLY A 3 11.54 -21.05 9.48
CA GLY A 3 10.45 -20.98 8.50
C GLY A 3 10.78 -19.94 7.43
N GLN A 4 10.66 -20.29 6.16
CA GLN A 4 10.76 -19.33 5.07
C GLN A 4 9.53 -18.41 5.13
N LEU A 5 9.74 -17.13 5.42
CA LEU A 5 8.68 -16.14 5.35
C LEU A 5 8.32 -15.93 3.88
N LYS A 6 7.05 -16.13 3.54
CA LYS A 6 6.52 -15.79 2.21
C LYS A 6 5.99 -14.36 2.26
N PRO A 7 6.41 -13.48 1.34
CA PRO A 7 5.80 -12.16 1.25
C PRO A 7 4.32 -12.29 0.90
N VAL A 8 3.49 -11.42 1.47
CA VAL A 8 2.07 -11.30 1.16
C VAL A 8 1.84 -9.98 0.45
N THR A 9 1.23 -10.03 -0.72
CA THR A 9 0.75 -8.83 -1.42
C THR A 9 -0.58 -8.43 -0.80
N ILE A 10 -0.63 -7.25 -0.18
CA ILE A 10 -1.84 -6.74 0.47
C ILE A 10 -2.66 -5.81 -0.42
N TRP A 11 -2.07 -5.32 -1.51
CA TRP A 11 -2.73 -4.44 -2.46
C TRP A 11 -1.97 -4.43 -3.79
N THR A 12 -2.72 -4.28 -4.88
CA THR A 12 -2.20 -4.08 -6.23
C THR A 12 -2.89 -2.86 -6.83
N SER A 13 -2.13 -1.99 -7.51
CA SER A 13 -2.70 -0.84 -8.19
C SER A 13 -3.65 -1.27 -9.32
N GLN A 14 -4.61 -0.42 -9.63
CA GLN A 14 -5.45 -0.60 -10.81
C GLN A 14 -4.64 -0.34 -12.08
N ASP A 15 -5.16 -0.79 -13.23
CA ASP A 15 -4.47 -0.62 -14.51
C ASP A 15 -4.38 0.86 -14.96
N SER A 16 -5.31 1.70 -14.50
CA SER A 16 -5.44 3.11 -14.84
C SER A 16 -5.98 3.94 -13.65
N GLY A 17 -5.84 5.26 -13.70
CA GLY A 17 -6.23 6.19 -12.63
C GLY A 17 -5.04 6.81 -11.88
N ASP A 18 -5.32 7.70 -10.94
CA ASP A 18 -4.33 8.59 -10.31
C ASP A 18 -3.27 7.90 -9.43
N TYR A 19 -3.48 6.62 -9.08
CA TYR A 19 -2.58 5.79 -8.27
C TYR A 19 -2.20 4.48 -8.99
N SER A 20 -2.21 4.48 -10.33
CA SER A 20 -2.06 3.27 -11.15
C SER A 20 -0.64 2.94 -11.59
N LYS A 21 0.28 3.92 -11.56
CA LYS A 21 1.66 3.82 -12.03
C LYS A 21 2.64 4.33 -10.97
N GLU A 22 3.89 3.92 -11.13
CA GLU A 22 5.03 4.35 -10.31
C GLU A 22 4.79 4.26 -8.78
N VAL A 23 4.32 3.10 -8.30
CA VAL A 23 4.03 2.86 -6.88
C VAL A 23 5.32 2.76 -6.06
N TRP A 24 5.61 3.76 -5.25
CA TRP A 24 6.89 3.91 -4.56
C TRP A 24 6.79 4.04 -3.03
N ALA A 25 7.87 3.58 -2.38
CA ALA A 25 8.22 3.84 -0.98
C ALA A 25 7.08 3.65 0.04
N PRO A 26 6.38 2.50 0.06
CA PRO A 26 5.31 2.26 1.02
C PRO A 26 5.84 2.26 2.47
N LYS A 27 5.08 2.87 3.38
CA LYS A 27 5.29 2.82 4.82
C LYS A 27 4.00 2.41 5.53
N ILE A 28 4.11 1.45 6.43
CA ILE A 28 2.99 0.97 7.25
C ILE A 28 3.06 1.58 8.66
N HIS A 29 1.89 2.02 9.15
CA HIS A 29 1.69 2.53 10.49
C HIS A 29 0.50 1.81 11.13
N PHE A 30 0.56 1.61 12.45
CA PHE A 30 -0.57 1.14 13.24
C PHE A 30 -1.00 2.26 14.19
N ILE A 31 -2.19 2.81 13.98
CA ILE A 31 -2.71 4.00 14.66
C ILE A 31 -4.19 3.72 14.95
N ASP A 32 -4.64 4.00 16.18
CA ASP A 32 -6.04 3.84 16.60
C ASP A 32 -6.68 2.50 16.20
N ASN A 33 -5.96 1.41 16.46
CA ASN A 33 -6.37 0.04 16.17
C ASN A 33 -6.60 -0.28 14.67
N LYS A 34 -6.00 0.51 13.76
CA LYS A 34 -6.05 0.26 12.32
C LYS A 34 -4.67 0.35 11.69
N PHE A 35 -4.50 -0.34 10.56
CA PHE A 35 -3.32 -0.20 9.72
C PHE A 35 -3.53 0.88 8.67
N TYR A 36 -2.52 1.72 8.49
CA TYR A 36 -2.44 2.73 7.45
C TYR A 36 -1.19 2.52 6.62
N ILE A 37 -1.34 2.31 5.31
CA ILE A 37 -0.22 2.20 4.37
C ILE A 37 -0.17 3.46 3.53
N TYR A 38 0.87 4.27 3.72
CA TYR A 38 1.14 5.45 2.90
C TYR A 38 2.11 5.08 1.79
N PHE A 39 1.82 5.47 0.56
CA PHE A 39 2.67 5.23 -0.60
C PHE A 39 2.55 6.39 -1.58
N ALA A 40 3.51 6.50 -2.49
CA ALA A 40 3.47 7.48 -3.57
C ALA A 40 3.13 6.78 -4.90
N ALA A 41 2.31 7.41 -5.73
CA ALA A 41 1.95 6.90 -7.07
C ALA A 41 1.49 8.04 -7.99
N ASP A 42 1.38 7.75 -9.28
CA ASP A 42 0.80 8.62 -10.31
C ASP A 42 -0.05 7.85 -11.34
N ASN A 43 -0.45 8.53 -12.42
CA ASN A 43 -1.21 7.98 -13.54
C ASN A 43 -0.36 7.69 -14.80
N GLY A 44 0.98 7.69 -14.67
CA GLY A 44 1.95 7.58 -15.77
C GLY A 44 2.57 8.92 -16.16
N THR A 45 2.15 10.02 -15.53
CA THR A 45 2.78 11.33 -15.65
C THR A 45 3.26 11.80 -14.27
N ASN A 46 4.57 11.91 -14.10
CA ASN A 46 5.21 12.20 -12.81
C ASN A 46 4.76 13.53 -12.17
N ASP A 47 4.26 14.50 -12.93
CA ASP A 47 3.73 15.75 -12.37
C ASP A 47 2.48 15.53 -11.49
N PHE A 48 1.79 14.41 -11.69
CA PHE A 48 0.65 13.98 -10.90
C PHE A 48 1.01 13.02 -9.77
N HIS A 49 2.30 12.87 -9.45
CA HIS A 49 2.74 12.02 -8.36
C HIS A 49 2.31 12.58 -7.00
N ARG A 50 1.53 11.80 -6.25
CA ARG A 50 0.93 12.19 -4.95
C ARG A 50 1.09 11.07 -3.94
N ILE A 51 0.86 11.40 -2.67
CA ILE A 51 0.81 10.42 -1.57
C ILE A 51 -0.64 9.95 -1.41
N TYR A 52 -0.81 8.64 -1.37
CA TYR A 52 -2.07 7.95 -1.13
C TYR A 52 -2.01 7.15 0.17
N CYS A 53 -3.17 6.79 0.71
CA CYS A 53 -3.28 6.01 1.94
C CYS A 53 -4.31 4.89 1.76
N LEU A 54 -3.91 3.67 2.12
CA LEU A 54 -4.82 2.54 2.34
C LEU A 54 -5.11 2.43 3.84
N GLU A 55 -6.37 2.29 4.21
CA GLU A 55 -6.79 1.93 5.57
C GLU A 55 -7.19 0.45 5.60
N ASN A 56 -6.74 -0.27 6.62
CA ASN A 56 -7.21 -1.62 6.93
C ASN A 56 -7.64 -1.71 8.41
N PRO A 57 -8.94 -1.93 8.70
CA PRO A 57 -9.45 -2.04 10.06
C PRO A 57 -9.30 -3.45 10.67
N SER A 58 -8.77 -4.43 9.93
CA SER A 58 -8.49 -5.76 10.45
C SER A 58 -7.39 -5.73 11.51
N ASN A 59 -7.48 -6.65 12.47
CA ASN A 59 -6.41 -6.89 13.43
C ASN A 59 -5.18 -7.57 12.81
N ASP A 60 -5.30 -8.08 11.59
CA ASP A 60 -4.20 -8.64 10.79
C ASP A 60 -4.03 -7.83 9.51
N SER A 61 -2.88 -7.16 9.39
CA SER A 61 -2.53 -6.28 8.25
C SER A 61 -2.53 -6.98 6.89
N THR A 62 -2.48 -8.31 6.86
CA THR A 62 -2.44 -9.12 5.63
C THR A 62 -3.83 -9.54 5.14
N THR A 63 -4.88 -9.17 5.86
CA THR A 63 -6.26 -9.56 5.60
C THR A 63 -7.19 -8.35 5.66
N GLY A 64 -8.25 -8.35 4.84
CA GLY A 64 -9.19 -7.23 4.68
C GLY A 64 -9.68 -7.15 3.24
#